data_AF-A0A5C7LFD5-F1
#
_entry.id   AF-A0A5C7LFD5-F1
#
_cell.length_a   1.000
_cell.length_b   1.000
_cell.length_c   1.000
_cell.angle_alpha   90.00
_cell.angle_beta   90.00
_cell.angle_gamma   90.00
#
_symmetry.space_group_name_H-M   'P 1'
#
loop_
_entity.id
_entity.type
_entity.pdbx_description
1 polymer ?
#
loop_
_entity_poly.entity_id
_entity_poly.type
_entity_poly.pdbx_seq_one_letter_code
_entity_poly.pdbx_strand_id
1 'polypeptide(L)'
;MDVIVDIPRAELRAALEAFLGNAVPDTVTVPWVCNSFGIADKSVRHAIKTGKLPHTSIKSRSGSVSMYLVKPEDAFLLWGYRLMPQNNVLT
;
A
#
# COMPACT_ATOMS: atom_id res chain seq x y z
N MET A 1 6.18 2.36 -26.61
CA MET A 1 4.96 3.12 -26.31
C MET A 1 4.59 2.73 -24.89
N ASP A 2 4.99 3.53 -23.91
CA ASP A 2 4.69 3.23 -22.51
C ASP A 2 3.19 3.44 -22.29
N VAL A 3 2.47 2.35 -22.04
CA VAL A 3 1.06 2.41 -21.65
C VAL A 3 1.04 2.91 -20.22
N ILE A 4 0.89 4.23 -20.04
CA ILE A 4 0.56 4.78 -18.73
C ILE A 4 -0.90 4.40 -18.49
N VAL A 5 -1.12 3.33 -17.74
CA VAL A 5 -2.45 2.92 -17.31
C VAL A 5 -2.88 3.94 -16.24
N ASP A 6 -3.67 4.93 -16.64
CA ASP A 6 -4.34 5.83 -15.70
C ASP A 6 -5.55 5.08 -15.10
N ILE A 7 -5.28 4.22 -14.11
CA ILE A 7 -6.33 3.53 -13.38
C ILE A 7 -6.99 4.55 -12.46
N PRO A 8 -8.30 4.83 -12.62
CA PRO A 8 -9.00 5.73 -11.72
C PRO A 8 -8.86 5.22 -10.28
N ARG A 9 -8.53 6.11 -9.34
CA ARG A 9 -8.36 5.74 -7.91
C ARG A 9 -9.57 5.00 -7.33
N ALA A 10 -10.78 5.30 -7.82
CA ALA A 10 -12.00 4.62 -7.42
C ALA A 10 -12.00 3.13 -7.81
N GLU A 11 -11.52 2.79 -9.00
CA GLU A 11 -11.42 1.39 -9.46
C GLU A 11 -10.36 0.63 -8.66
N LEU A 12 -9.23 1.28 -8.40
CA LEU A 12 -8.15 0.71 -7.60
C LEU A 12 -8.60 0.42 -6.16
N ARG A 13 -9.43 1.30 -5.59
CA ARG A 13 -10.05 1.10 -4.29
C ARG A 13 -11.04 -0.06 -4.31
N ALA A 14 -11.95 -0.08 -5.29
CA ALA A 14 -12.93 -1.16 -5.43
C ALA A 14 -12.24 -2.53 -5.58
N ALA A 15 -11.15 -2.60 -6.35
CA ALA A 15 -10.33 -3.79 -6.47
C ALA A 15 -9.69 -4.19 -5.13
N LEU A 16 -9.13 -3.23 -4.39
CA LEU A 16 -8.54 -3.50 -3.07
C LEU A 16 -9.59 -4.02 -2.07
N GLU A 17 -10.76 -3.38 -2.00
CA GLU A 17 -11.88 -3.82 -1.15
C GLU A 17 -12.35 -5.23 -1.53
N ALA A 18 -12.46 -5.51 -2.83
CA ALA A 18 -12.81 -6.84 -3.32
C ALA A 18 -11.75 -7.89 -2.93
N PHE A 19 -10.45 -7.54 -2.96
CA PHE A 19 -9.37 -8.43 -2.56
C PHE A 19 -9.33 -8.69 -1.06
N LEU A 20 -9.54 -7.66 -0.24
CA LEU A 20 -9.50 -7.78 1.23
C LEU A 20 -10.83 -8.30 1.81
N GLY A 21 -11.91 -8.29 1.04
CA GLY A 21 -13.24 -8.73 1.46
C GLY A 21 -13.89 -7.81 2.51
N ASN A 22 -13.42 -6.58 2.64
CA ASN A 22 -13.92 -5.61 3.61
C ASN A 22 -13.74 -4.16 3.11
N ALA A 23 -14.43 -3.24 3.78
CA ALA A 23 -14.27 -1.82 3.54
C ALA A 23 -12.87 -1.34 3.98
N VAL A 24 -12.22 -0.56 3.13
CA VAL A 24 -10.86 -0.08 3.35
C VAL A 24 -10.90 1.36 3.89
N PRO A 25 -10.10 1.72 4.91
CA PRO A 25 -10.02 3.11 5.38
C PRO A 25 -9.39 4.05 4.34
N ASP A 26 -9.69 5.35 4.39
CA ASP A 26 -9.11 6.34 3.47
C ASP A 26 -7.59 6.53 3.64
N THR A 27 -7.11 6.40 4.87
CA THR A 27 -5.69 6.42 5.19
C THR A 27 -5.40 5.36 6.25
N VAL A 28 -4.22 4.75 6.13
CA VAL A 28 -3.80 3.63 6.97
C VAL A 28 -2.38 3.83 7.47
N THR A 29 -2.04 3.13 8.54
CA THR A 29 -0.70 3.15 9.13
C THR A 29 0.19 2.08 8.49
N VAL A 30 1.50 2.20 8.68
CA VAL A 30 2.47 1.17 8.23
C VAL A 30 2.12 -0.24 8.77
N PRO A 31 1.77 -0.44 10.05
CA PRO A 31 1.33 -1.75 10.54
C PRO A 31 0.14 -2.34 9.78
N TRP A 32 -0.84 -1.52 9.40
CA TRP A 32 -1.97 -1.99 8.60
C TRP A 32 -1.50 -2.51 7.24
N VAL A 33 -0.62 -1.76 6.55
CA VAL A 33 -0.04 -2.18 5.27
C VAL A 33 0.74 -3.49 5.43
N CYS A 34 1.54 -3.62 6.49
CA CYS A 34 2.30 -4.83 6.74
C CYS A 34 1.39 -6.06 6.89
N ASN A 35 0.31 -5.92 7.66
CA ASN A 35 -0.64 -6.99 7.92
C ASN A 35 -1.48 -7.34 6.69
N SER A 36 -2.05 -6.34 6.00
CA SER A 36 -2.93 -6.55 4.85
C SER A 36 -2.19 -7.16 3.66
N PHE A 37 -0.92 -6.81 3.45
CA PHE A 37 -0.15 -7.25 2.27
C PHE A 37 0.93 -8.30 2.58
N GLY A 38 1.09 -8.72 3.83
CA GLY A 38 2.13 -9.67 4.24
C GLY A 38 3.56 -9.17 4.00
N ILE A 39 3.83 -7.91 4.34
CA ILE A 39 5.10 -7.23 4.03
C ILE A 39 5.83 -6.86 5.32
N ALA A 40 7.15 -7.02 5.32
CA ALA A 40 7.98 -6.57 6.42
C ALA A 40 7.97 -5.03 6.56
N ASP A 41 7.86 -4.54 7.80
CA ASP A 41 7.87 -3.10 8.13
C ASP A 41 9.07 -2.36 7.51
N LYS A 42 10.26 -2.98 7.52
CA LYS A 42 11.47 -2.43 6.88
C LYS A 42 11.28 -2.11 5.39
N SER A 43 10.52 -2.92 4.66
CA SER A 43 10.27 -2.74 3.24
C SER A 43 9.31 -1.57 3.00
N VAL A 44 8.27 -1.45 3.83
CA VAL A 44 7.33 -0.33 3.76
C VAL A 44 8.05 0.99 4.10
N ARG A 45 8.84 1.02 5.18
CA ARG A 45 9.64 2.20 5.56
C ARG A 45 10.70 2.56 4.53
N HIS A 46 11.32 1.56 3.89
CA HIS A 46 12.25 1.81 2.81
C HIS A 46 11.55 2.47 1.62
N ALA A 47 10.37 1.97 1.21
CA ALA A 47 9.60 2.58 0.12
C ALA A 47 9.20 4.04 0.43
N ILE A 48 8.81 4.32 1.68
CA ILE A 48 8.57 5.69 2.18
C ILE A 48 9.83 6.54 2.06
N LYS A 49 10.96 6.06 2.58
CA LYS A 49 12.24 6.78 2.59
C LYS A 49 12.75 7.07 1.17
N THR A 50 12.53 6.15 0.22
CA THR A 50 12.96 6.31 -1.18
C THR A 50 11.92 7.04 -2.05
N GLY A 51 10.83 7.55 -1.46
CA GLY A 51 9.78 8.28 -2.20
C GLY A 51 8.92 7.41 -3.11
N LYS A 52 9.00 6.08 -3.00
CA LYS A 52 8.18 5.14 -3.80
C LYS A 52 6.77 5.01 -3.28
N LEU A 53 6.57 5.26 -1.98
CA LEU A 53 5.26 5.24 -1.33
C LEU A 53 4.91 6.65 -0.84
N PRO A 54 3.93 7.32 -1.49
CA PRO A 54 3.37 8.57 -1.00
C PRO A 54 2.84 8.41 0.43
N HIS A 55 3.10 9.40 1.27
CA HIS A 55 2.72 9.36 2.67
C HIS A 55 2.54 10.75 3.27
N THR A 56 1.79 10.81 4.36
CA THR A 56 1.69 11.96 5.25
C THR A 56 2.37 11.60 6.57
N SER A 57 3.35 12.40 6.98
CA SER A 57 4.04 12.21 8.26
C SER A 57 3.30 12.93 9.38
N ILE A 58 2.95 12.20 10.45
CA ILE A 58 2.49 12.80 11.70
C ILE A 58 3.71 13.02 12.59
N LYS A 59 3.94 14.28 12.96
CA LYS A 59 5.03 14.67 13.86
C LYS A 59 4.57 14.65 15.32
N SER A 60 5.45 14.25 16.21
CA SER A 60 5.27 14.38 17.65
C SER A 60 5.45 15.85 18.08
N ARG A 61 5.16 16.16 19.36
CA ARG A 61 5.40 17.48 19.94
C ARG A 61 6.87 17.92 19.87
N SER A 62 7.82 16.98 19.84
CA SER A 62 9.25 17.28 19.71
C SER A 62 9.71 17.45 18.26
N GLY A 63 8.81 17.31 17.27
CA GLY A 63 9.11 17.43 15.85
C GLY A 63 9.62 16.15 15.20
N SER A 64 9.86 15.08 15.97
CA SER A 64 10.20 13.76 15.42
C SER A 64 9.00 13.12 14.72
N VAL A 65 9.23 12.30 13.69
CA VAL A 65 8.14 11.56 13.03
C VAL A 65 7.64 10.47 13.98
N SER A 66 6.38 10.56 14.37
CA SER A 66 5.70 9.59 15.23
C SER A 66 5.06 8.47 14.40
N MET A 67 4.47 8.83 13.26
CA MET A 67 3.70 7.90 12.43
C MET A 67 3.70 8.33 10.96
N TYR A 68 3.57 7.34 10.07
CA TYR A 68 3.29 7.56 8.65
C TYR A 68 1.88 7.09 8.33
N LEU A 69 1.11 7.97 7.70
CA LEU A 69 -0.17 7.65 7.08
C LEU A 69 0.02 7.49 5.57
N VAL A 70 -0.57 6.44 5.01
CA VAL A 70 -0.46 6.05 3.61
C VAL A 70 -1.87 5.85 3.06
N LYS A 71 -2.08 6.11 1.78
CA LYS A 71 -3.32 5.71 1.11
C LYS A 71 -3.23 4.23 0.70
N PRO A 72 -4.18 3.37 1.09
CA PRO A 72 -4.11 1.93 0.78
C PRO A 72 -3.95 1.62 -0.70
N GLU A 73 -4.54 2.43 -1.57
CA GLU A 73 -4.46 2.29 -3.02
C GLU A 73 -3.01 2.44 -3.52
N ASP A 74 -2.24 3.38 -2.96
CA ASP A 74 -0.84 3.59 -3.32
C ASP A 74 0.02 2.38 -2.88
N ALA A 75 -0.30 1.78 -1.73
CA ALA A 75 0.34 0.53 -1.29
C ALA A 75 -0.07 -0.68 -2.16
N PHE A 76 -1.33 -0.73 -2.59
CA PHE A 76 -1.84 -1.78 -3.47
C PHE A 76 -1.18 -1.74 -4.85
N LEU A 77 -0.86 -0.57 -5.39
CA LEU A 77 -0.07 -0.46 -6.63
C LEU A 77 1.33 -1.06 -6.49
N LEU A 78 1.96 -0.89 -5.33
CA LEU A 78 3.31 -1.42 -5.10
C LEU A 78 3.35 -2.92 -4.84
N TRP A 79 2.31 -3.48 -4.21
CA TRP A 79 2.38 -4.84 -3.68
C TRP A 79 1.14 -5.70 -3.90
N GLY A 80 0.13 -5.21 -4.61
CA GLY A 80 -1.10 -5.97 -4.91
C GLY A 80 -0.84 -7.28 -5.63
N TYR A 81 0.23 -7.36 -6.43
CA TYR A 81 0.67 -8.60 -7.09
C TYR A 81 0.98 -9.74 -6.10
N ARG A 82 1.30 -9.42 -4.83
CA ARG A 82 1.54 -10.44 -3.79
C ARG A 82 0.26 -11.04 -3.22
N LEU A 83 -0.87 -10.37 -3.38
CA LEU A 83 -2.17 -10.85 -2.97
C LEU A 83 -2.77 -11.82 -3.99
N MET A 84 -2.25 -11.83 -5.21
CA MET A 84 -2.68 -12.78 -6.23
C MET A 84 -2.16 -14.18 -5.87
N PRO A 85 -2.99 -15.24 -6.01
CA PRO A 85 -2.50 -16.60 -5.92
C PRO A 85 -1.33 -16.74 -6.89
N GLN A 86 -0.19 -17.25 -6.42
CA GLN A 86 0.86 -17.66 -7.35
C GLN A 86 0.24 -18.74 -8.22
N ASN A 87 -0.08 -18.39 -9.47
CA ASN A 87 -0.54 -19.34 -10.46
C ASN A 87 0.68 -20.21 -10.75
N ASN A 88 0.87 -21.24 -9.92
CA ASN A 88 1.99 -22.16 -9.94
C ASN A 88 1.74 -23.12 -11.12
N VAL A 89 1.81 -22.58 -12.34
CA VAL A 89 1.94 -23.38 -13.54
C VAL A 89 3.36 -23.89 -13.50
N LEU A 90 3.53 -25.13 -13.06
CA LEU A 90 4.60 -26.10 -13.38
C LEU A 90 4.58 -27.21 -12.31
N THR A 91 3.73 -28.21 -12.51
CA THR A 91 4.01 -29.65 -12.37
C THR A 91 2.84 -30.44 -12.90
#